data_AF-A0A1F8N5N3-F1
#
_entry.id   AF-A0A1F8N5N3-F1
#
_cell.length_a   1.000
_cell.length_b   1.000
_cell.length_c   1.000
_cell.angle_alpha   90.00
_cell.angle_beta   90.00
_cell.angle_gamma   90.00
#
_symmetry.space_group_name_H-M   'P 1'
#
loop_
_entity.id
_entity.type
_entity.pdbx_description
1 polymer ?
#
loop_
_entity_poly.entity_id
_entity_poly.type
_entity_poly.pdbx_seq_one_letter_code
_entity_poly.pdbx_strand_id
1 'polypeptide(L)' 'MGYFRILGAIPGFFLSSFILMLLWGVIAPNFGIETVGYPMAMLITITLWLTVAPLAAASGGKGK' A
#
# COMPACT_ATOMS: atom_id res chain seq x y z
N MET A 1 -8.20 10.65 -21.79
CA MET A 1 -6.89 10.08 -21.39
C MET A 1 -6.89 9.54 -19.94
N GLY A 2 -7.83 8.63 -19.58
CA GLY A 2 -8.00 8.15 -18.20
C GLY A 2 -7.82 6.64 -18.02
N TYR A 3 -8.26 5.83 -18.99
CA TYR A 3 -8.29 4.36 -18.85
C TYR A 3 -6.88 3.73 -18.78
N PHE A 4 -5.92 4.25 -19.56
CA PHE A 4 -4.53 3.76 -19.52
C PHE A 4 -3.79 4.08 -18.21
N ARG A 5 -4.24 5.08 -17.44
CA ARG A 5 -3.67 5.35 -16.10
C ARG A 5 -4.04 4.25 -15.11
N ILE A 6 -5.22 3.65 -15.26
CA ILE A 6 -5.66 2.51 -14.44
C ILE A 6 -4.79 1.29 -14.73
N LEU A 7 -4.44 1.06 -16.01
CA LEU A 7 -3.51 -0.02 -16.38
C LEU A 7 -2.09 0.20 -15.82
N GLY A 8 -1.64 1.46 -15.71
CA GLY A 8 -0.37 1.80 -15.06
C GLY A 8 -0.39 1.64 -13.53
N ALA A 9 -1.56 1.72 -12.89
CA ALA A 9 -1.70 1.55 -11.45
C ALA A 9 -1.46 0.09 -11.00
N ILE A 10 -1.72 -0.87 -11.90
CA ILE A 10 -1.55 -2.29 -11.65
C ILE A 10 -0.07 -2.60 -11.30
N PRO A 11 0.94 -2.32 -12.17
CA PRO A 11 2.34 -2.47 -11.81
C PRO A 11 2.75 -1.74 -10.52
N GLY A 12 2.22 -0.53 -10.32
CA GLY A 12 2.51 0.26 -9.12
C GLY A 12 2.06 -0.42 -7.83
N PHE A 13 0.90 -1.10 -7.84
CA PHE A 13 0.40 -1.86 -6.70
C PHE A 13 1.29 -3.05 -6.34
N PHE A 14 1.72 -3.83 -7.34
CA PHE A 14 2.60 -4.98 -7.13
C PHE A 14 3.98 -4.54 -6.60
N LEU A 15 4.54 -3.45 -7.16
CA LEU A 15 5.79 -2.88 -6.67
C LEU A 15 5.67 -2.34 -5.24
N SER A 16 4.56 -1.66 -4.90
CA SER A 16 4.29 -1.19 -3.54
C SER A 16 4.24 -2.35 -2.54
N SER A 17 3.57 -3.46 -2.91
CA SER A 17 3.48 -4.66 -2.06
C SER A 17 4.84 -5.32 -1.87
N PHE A 18 5.66 -5.34 -2.93
CA PHE A 18 7.03 -5.85 -2.86
C PHE A 18 7.93 -5.01 -1.95
N ILE A 19 7.87 -3.68 -2.08
CA ILE A 19 8.59 -2.76 -1.20
C ILE A 19 8.13 -2.91 0.25
N LEU A 20 6.83 -3.07 0.49
CA LEU A 20 6.29 -3.31 1.83
C LEU A 20 6.87 -4.59 2.44
N MET A 21 6.93 -5.69 1.68
CA MET A 21 7.57 -6.93 2.13
C MET A 21 9.03 -6.71 2.53
N LEU A 22 9.81 -6.00 1.71
CA LEU A 22 11.23 -5.74 1.98
C LEU A 22 11.41 -4.87 3.24
N LEU A 23 10.64 -3.80 3.37
CA LEU A 23 10.71 -2.89 4.51
C LEU A 23 10.17 -3.53 5.79
N TRP A 24 9.26 -4.50 5.67
CA TRP A 24 8.73 -5.24 6.82
C TRP A 24 9.81 -5.99 7.57
N GLY A 25 10.85 -6.48 6.89
CA GLY A 25 12.00 -7.13 7.54
C GLY A 25 12.75 -6.23 8.53
N VAL A 26 12.69 -4.90 8.35
CA VAL A 26 13.30 -3.92 9.27
C VAL A 26 12.34 -3.61 10.44
N ILE A 27 11.04 -3.61 10.18
CA ILE A 27 10.02 -3.19 11.15
C ILE A 27 9.65 -4.35 12.09
N ALA A 28 9.43 -5.56 11.55
CA ALA A 28 8.92 -6.72 12.27
C ALA A 28 9.69 -7.07 13.57
N PRO A 29 11.04 -7.04 13.60
CA PRO A 29 11.79 -7.35 14.82
C PRO A 29 11.51 -6.36 15.97
N ASN A 30 11.22 -5.09 15.66
CA ASN A 30 10.93 -4.07 16.67
C ASN A 30 9.57 -4.27 17.36
N PHE A 31 8.66 -4.98 16.69
CA PHE A 31 7.32 -5.29 17.22
C PHE A 31 7.22 -6.72 17.75
N GLY A 32 8.30 -7.52 17.70
CA GLY A 32 8.29 -8.93 18.11
C GLY A 32 7.39 -9.81 17.24
N ILE A 33 7.13 -9.40 15.99
CA ILE A 33 6.28 -10.11 15.03
C ILE A 33 7.13 -10.75 13.93
N GLU A 34 6.60 -11.81 13.31
CA GLU A 34 7.28 -12.50 12.22
C GLU A 34 7.31 -11.66 10.93
N THR A 35 8.27 -11.97 10.06
CA THR A 35 8.33 -11.36 8.73
C THR A 35 7.21 -11.90 7.85
N VAL A 36 6.65 -11.04 7.00
CA VAL A 36 5.56 -11.44 6.09
C VAL A 36 6.10 -11.82 4.72
N GLY A 37 5.51 -12.86 4.14
CA GLY A 37 5.72 -13.20 2.73
C GLY A 37 4.95 -12.26 1.79
N TYR A 38 5.24 -12.39 0.49
CA TYR A 38 4.66 -11.52 -0.54
C TYR A 38 3.11 -11.49 -0.58
N PRO A 39 2.37 -12.61 -0.47
CA PRO A 39 0.91 -12.57 -0.45
C PRO A 39 0.34 -11.80 0.74
N MET A 40 0.96 -11.94 1.92
CA MET A 40 0.55 -11.15 3.09
C MET A 40 0.86 -9.67 2.90
N ALA A 41 2.01 -9.33 2.32
CA ALA A 41 2.33 -7.95 1.97
C ALA A 41 1.34 -7.34 0.95
N MET A 42 0.84 -8.13 0.00
CA MET A 42 -0.26 -7.72 -0.89
C MET A 42 -1.53 -7.41 -0.11
N LEU A 43 -1.96 -8.31 0.77
CA LEU A 43 -3.16 -8.09 1.58
C LEU A 43 -3.04 -6.82 2.42
N ILE A 44 -1.90 -6.61 3.09
CA ILE A 44 -1.63 -5.38 3.86
C ILE A 44 -1.71 -4.14 2.95
N THR A 45 -1.16 -4.22 1.75
CA THR A 45 -1.21 -3.11 0.78
C THR A 45 -2.65 -2.79 0.35
N ILE A 46 -3.49 -3.80 0.11
CA ILE A 46 -4.93 -3.61 -0.18
C ILE A 46 -5.63 -2.99 1.02
N THR A 47 -5.38 -3.49 2.23
CA THR A 47 -5.96 -2.95 3.46
C THR A 47 -5.59 -1.48 3.64
N LEU A 48 -4.33 -1.09 3.43
CA LEU A 48 -3.90 0.30 3.47
C LEU A 48 -4.61 1.15 2.41
N TRP A 49 -4.70 0.67 1.16
CA TRP A 49 -5.40 1.40 0.10
C TRP A 49 -6.88 1.66 0.45
N LEU A 50 -7.58 0.65 0.97
CA LEU A 50 -8.99 0.77 1.32
C LEU A 50 -9.22 1.64 2.56
N THR A 51 -8.34 1.55 3.56
CA THR A 51 -8.47 2.30 4.82
C THR A 51 -8.00 3.74 4.72
N VAL A 52 -7.01 4.03 3.87
CA VAL A 52 -6.46 5.38 3.66
C VAL A 52 -7.30 6.19 2.67
N ALA A 53 -8.01 5.56 1.73
CA ALA A 53 -8.82 6.29 0.75
C ALA A 53 -9.83 7.28 1.38
N PRO A 54 -10.61 6.91 2.43
CA PRO A 54 -11.47 7.86 3.13
C PRO A 54 -10.70 8.98 3.83
N LEU A 55 -9.53 8.69 4.40
CA LEU A 55 -8.68 9.69 5.07
C LEU A 55 -8.10 10.69 4.07
N ALA A 56 -7.67 10.21 2.89
CA ALA A 56 -7.21 11.05 1.79
C ALA A 56 -8.35 11.92 1.24
N ALA A 57 -9.56 11.37 1.11
CA ALA A 57 -10.74 12.12 0.68
C ALA A 57 -11.14 13.22 1.67
N ALA A 58 -11.09 12.93 2.98
CA ALA A 58 -11.38 13.91 4.04
C ALA A 58 -10.32 15.02 4.13
N SER A 59 -9.04 14.69 3.90
CA SER A 59 -7.93 15.66 3.93
C SER A 59 -7.80 16.50 2.65
N GLY A 60 -8.24 15.98 1.50
CA GLY A 60 -8.30 16.71 0.23
C GLY A 60 -9.34 17.84 0.17
N GLY A 61 -10.22 17.96 1.18
CA GLY A 61 -11.27 18.98 1.26
C GLY A 61 -10.81 20.40 1.61
N LYS A 62 -9.50 20.68 1.69
CA LYS A 62 -8.99 22.01 2.01
C LYS A 62 -7.85 22.44 1.09
N GLY A 63 -8.23 22.80 -0.13
CA GLY A 63 -7.40 23.58 -1.04
C GLY A 63 -8.32 24.29 -2.03
N LYS A 64 -8.43 25.61 -1.88
CA LYS A 64 -9.01 26.50 -2.89
C LYS A 64 -8.17 26.43 -4.16
#